data_AF-A0AAW0I1K4-F1
#
_entry.id   AF-A0AAW0I1K4-F1
#
_cell.length_a   1.000
_cell.length_b   1.000
_cell.length_c   1.000
_cell.angle_alpha   90.00
_cell.angle_beta   90.00
_cell.angle_gamma   90.00
#
_symmetry.space_group_name_H-M   'P 1'
#
loop_
_entity.id
_entity.type
_entity.pdbx_description
1 polymer ?
#
loop_
_entity_poly.entity_id
_entity_poly.type
_entity_poly.pdbx_seq_one_letter_code
_entity_poly.pdbx_strand_id
1 'polypeptide(L)'
;MCDFMCIVLYTRSTHNLTTNMFSLQVLFIGDSTNRGMMYYLIERLNETLQEWQKVHGTKLYPGVNGGKTLISYSYYPQFWISPSLRPTFEKALEHLLQRSHPLENTDRTVLVVGGVQWLNSNHLQIIHQVLKRENLLNILVIIKTLGIGFHLPVDGVHFLTQSEVRNLYKENLSILEAAKNYGYEVVDTFTITMGRHKEFLQGNCGCHFHEVFVTAFRVL
;
A
#
# COMPACT_ATOMS: atom_id res chain seq x y z
N MET A 1 -11.62 4.12 8.00
CA MET A 1 -11.06 2.87 7.40
C MET A 1 -9.62 3.04 6.94
N CYS A 2 -9.22 4.25 6.51
CA CYS A 2 -7.80 4.63 6.38
C CYS A 2 -7.01 4.41 7.67
N ASP A 3 -7.62 4.61 8.84
CA ASP A 3 -6.93 4.67 10.13
C ASP A 3 -6.23 3.36 10.52
N PHE A 4 -6.86 2.21 10.26
CA PHE A 4 -6.31 0.91 10.67
C PHE A 4 -5.20 0.39 9.74
N MET A 5 -5.20 0.81 8.47
CA MET A 5 -4.08 0.51 7.56
C MET A 5 -2.90 1.46 7.80
N CYS A 6 -3.16 2.64 8.35
CA CYS A 6 -2.15 3.61 8.78
C CYS A 6 -1.42 3.16 10.06
N ILE A 7 -2.08 2.41 10.96
CA ILE A 7 -1.45 1.85 12.18
C ILE A 7 -0.34 0.84 11.85
N VAL A 8 -0.42 0.11 10.74
CA VAL A 8 0.53 -0.97 10.43
C VAL A 8 1.86 -0.45 9.91
N LEU A 9 1.86 0.65 9.14
CA LEU A 9 3.10 1.36 8.86
C LEU A 9 3.81 1.73 10.18
N TYR A 10 3.04 2.06 11.22
CA TYR A 10 3.55 2.56 12.48
C TYR A 10 4.10 1.50 13.45
N THR A 11 3.78 0.21 13.32
CA THR A 11 4.07 -0.78 14.39
C THR A 11 5.21 -1.77 14.11
N ARG A 12 5.72 -1.90 12.89
CA ARG A 12 6.85 -2.83 12.62
C ARG A 12 7.96 -2.34 11.70
N SER A 13 7.74 -1.31 10.88
CA SER A 13 8.73 -0.85 9.89
C SER A 13 9.31 0.55 10.21
N THR A 14 8.72 1.30 11.15
CA THR A 14 9.05 2.70 11.42
C THR A 14 10.10 2.96 12.48
N HIS A 15 10.62 1.94 13.20
CA HIS A 15 11.72 2.19 14.11
C HIS A 15 12.96 2.75 13.40
N ASN A 16 13.06 2.55 12.07
CA ASN A 16 14.08 3.15 11.20
C ASN A 16 13.57 4.34 10.35
N LEU A 17 12.26 4.52 10.12
CA LEU A 17 11.73 5.59 9.26
C LEU A 17 11.58 6.95 9.96
N THR A 18 11.52 6.97 11.29
CA THR A 18 11.28 8.21 12.06
C THR A 18 12.56 8.89 12.56
N THR A 19 13.69 8.19 12.58
CA THR A 19 14.91 8.65 13.27
C THR A 19 15.96 9.30 12.35
N ASN A 20 15.79 9.26 11.02
CA ASN A 20 16.74 9.87 10.07
C ASN A 20 16.09 10.38 8.78
N MET A 21 15.01 11.17 8.91
CA MET A 21 14.20 11.67 7.80
C MET A 21 14.82 12.86 7.00
N PHE A 22 16.15 12.94 6.97
CA PHE A 22 16.87 13.91 6.14
C PHE A 22 16.85 13.43 4.69
N SER A 23 16.19 14.17 3.80
CA SER A 23 16.22 13.96 2.33
C SER A 23 15.79 12.56 1.89
N LEU A 24 14.54 12.18 2.20
CA LEU A 24 13.93 10.91 1.78
C LEU A 24 13.14 11.08 0.48
N GLN A 25 13.23 10.11 -0.44
CA GLN A 25 12.39 10.02 -1.63
C GLN A 25 11.44 8.83 -1.47
N VAL A 26 10.13 9.08 -1.43
CA VAL A 26 9.13 8.04 -1.23
C VAL A 26 8.25 7.90 -2.46
N LEU A 27 8.33 6.75 -3.10
CA LEU A 27 7.61 6.42 -4.31
C LEU A 27 6.48 5.45 -3.97
N PHE A 28 5.25 5.81 -4.27
CA PHE A 28 4.09 4.95 -4.09
C PHE A 28 3.55 4.50 -5.46
N ILE A 29 3.30 3.21 -5.61
CA ILE A 29 2.51 2.68 -6.72
C ILE A 29 1.43 1.75 -6.16
N GLY A 30 0.17 2.06 -6.45
CA GLY A 30 -0.93 1.24 -5.99
C GLY A 30 -2.30 1.88 -6.05
N ASP A 31 -3.28 1.22 -5.46
CA ASP A 31 -4.68 1.65 -5.49
C ASP A 31 -4.96 2.80 -4.49
N SER A 32 -6.25 3.12 -4.29
CA SER A 32 -6.68 4.18 -3.37
C SER A 32 -6.19 3.99 -1.93
N THR A 33 -5.90 2.76 -1.52
CA THR A 33 -5.45 2.46 -0.17
C THR A 33 -3.98 2.87 0.02
N ASN A 34 -3.13 2.68 -1.00
CA ASN A 34 -1.78 3.23 -1.04
C ASN A 34 -1.79 4.76 -1.07
N ARG A 35 -2.76 5.36 -1.78
CA ARG A 35 -2.96 6.82 -1.73
C ARG A 35 -3.32 7.30 -0.32
N GLY A 36 -4.15 6.56 0.40
CA GLY A 36 -4.49 6.84 1.80
C GLY A 36 -3.26 6.80 2.71
N MET A 37 -2.41 5.77 2.58
CA MET A 37 -1.14 5.67 3.31
C MET A 37 -0.20 6.84 3.00
N MET A 38 -0.10 7.24 1.73
CA MET A 38 0.69 8.39 1.31
C MET A 38 0.20 9.70 1.95
N TYR A 39 -1.11 9.97 1.93
CA TYR A 39 -1.65 11.18 2.56
C TYR A 39 -1.46 11.21 4.06
N TYR A 40 -1.62 10.07 4.74
CA TYR A 40 -1.33 9.97 6.16
C TYR A 40 0.14 10.24 6.46
N LEU A 41 1.07 9.71 5.65
CA LEU A 41 2.49 10.04 5.78
C LEU A 41 2.70 11.56 5.64
N ILE A 42 2.19 12.18 4.57
CA ILE A 42 2.31 13.63 4.35
C ILE A 42 1.79 14.41 5.56
N GLU A 43 0.61 14.07 6.06
CA GLU A 43 0.01 14.71 7.24
C GLU A 43 0.92 14.59 8.46
N ARG A 44 1.54 13.42 8.69
CA ARG A 44 2.45 13.23 9.82
C ARG A 44 3.75 14.00 9.66
N LEU A 45 4.26 14.15 8.43
CA LEU A 45 5.51 14.89 8.18
C LEU A 45 5.30 16.41 8.20
N ASN A 46 4.12 16.88 7.80
CA ASN A 46 3.79 18.30 7.76
C ASN A 46 2.99 18.78 8.98
N GLU A 47 2.64 17.87 9.90
CA GLU A 47 1.69 18.05 11.01
C GLU A 47 0.24 18.40 10.59
N THR A 48 0.03 18.74 9.32
CA THR A 48 -1.26 19.12 8.71
C THR A 48 -1.39 18.54 7.31
N LEU A 49 -2.62 18.23 6.88
CA LEU A 49 -2.91 17.81 5.50
C LEU A 49 -3.45 18.99 4.70
N GLN A 50 -2.61 19.61 3.86
CA GLN A 50 -3.02 20.77 3.06
C GLN A 50 -3.65 20.41 1.71
N GLU A 51 -3.37 19.22 1.15
CA GLU A 51 -3.93 18.79 -0.13
C GLU A 51 -4.52 17.37 -0.05
N TRP A 52 -5.80 17.24 -0.40
CA TRP A 52 -6.46 15.95 -0.64
C TRP A 52 -7.17 15.99 -1.99
N GLN A 53 -6.77 15.13 -2.93
CA GLN A 53 -7.39 15.05 -4.25
C GLN A 53 -7.48 13.60 -4.73
N LYS A 54 -8.51 13.29 -5.54
CA LYS A 54 -8.54 12.04 -6.29
C LYS A 54 -7.50 12.14 -7.41
N VAL A 55 -6.40 11.40 -7.26
CA VAL A 55 -5.34 11.34 -8.26
C VAL A 55 -5.45 10.04 -9.06
N HIS A 56 -5.56 10.19 -10.37
CA HIS A 56 -5.65 9.10 -11.33
C HIS A 56 -4.35 8.89 -12.14
N GLY A 57 -3.45 9.88 -12.18
CA GLY A 57 -2.12 9.79 -12.83
C GLY A 57 -0.95 9.76 -11.84
N THR A 58 0.27 10.05 -12.33
CA THR A 58 1.43 10.25 -11.46
C THR A 58 1.43 11.67 -10.88
N LYS A 59 1.45 11.82 -9.56
CA LYS A 59 1.55 13.13 -8.88
C LYS A 59 2.81 13.20 -8.03
N LEU A 60 3.47 14.36 -8.04
CA LEU A 60 4.64 14.69 -7.25
C LEU A 60 4.25 15.67 -6.14
N TYR A 61 4.84 15.50 -4.97
CA TYR A 61 4.68 16.35 -3.79
C TYR A 61 6.08 16.76 -3.30
N PRO A 62 6.67 17.84 -3.86
CA PRO A 62 8.03 18.27 -3.52
C PRO A 62 8.12 19.08 -2.21
N GLY A 63 6.99 19.59 -1.70
CA GLY A 63 6.94 20.48 -0.53
C GLY A 63 6.75 19.77 0.82
N VAL A 64 6.94 18.46 0.89
CA VAL A 64 6.72 17.69 2.13
C VAL A 64 7.90 17.85 3.07
N ASN A 65 7.64 17.90 4.39
CA ASN A 65 8.65 18.05 5.44
C ASN A 65 9.54 19.29 5.25
N GLY A 66 8.92 20.44 4.96
CA GLY A 66 9.65 21.68 4.66
C GLY A 66 10.56 21.59 3.43
N GLY A 67 10.18 20.79 2.43
CA GLY A 67 10.94 20.57 1.21
C GLY A 67 12.06 19.53 1.33
N LYS A 68 12.16 18.84 2.47
CA LYS A 68 13.16 17.78 2.72
C LYS A 68 12.73 16.40 2.26
N THR A 69 11.50 16.24 1.78
CA THR A 69 10.99 14.93 1.37
C THR A 69 10.25 15.05 0.05
N LEU A 70 10.67 14.26 -0.94
CA LEU A 70 9.96 14.14 -2.21
C LEU A 70 9.04 12.93 -2.12
N ILE A 71 7.75 13.12 -2.38
CA ILE A 71 6.80 12.02 -2.48
C ILE A 71 6.22 11.95 -3.89
N SER A 72 6.25 10.76 -4.49
CA SER A 72 5.64 10.48 -5.80
C SER A 72 4.57 9.41 -5.64
N TYR A 73 3.47 9.52 -6.37
CA TYR A 73 2.41 8.52 -6.37
C TYR A 73 1.90 8.23 -7.77
N SER A 74 1.77 6.96 -8.12
CA SER A 74 1.10 6.47 -9.34
C SER A 74 -0.05 5.54 -8.98
N TYR A 75 -1.25 5.85 -9.48
CA TYR A 75 -2.40 4.96 -9.32
C TYR A 75 -2.27 3.73 -10.23
N TYR A 76 -2.36 2.53 -9.65
CA TYR A 76 -2.39 1.28 -10.42
C TYR A 76 -3.26 0.21 -9.73
N PRO A 77 -4.04 -0.59 -10.49
CA PRO A 77 -4.36 -0.48 -11.91
C PRO A 77 -5.29 0.69 -12.23
N GLN A 78 -5.22 1.24 -13.44
CA GLN A 78 -6.13 2.30 -13.88
C GLN A 78 -7.47 1.72 -14.32
N PHE A 79 -8.35 1.42 -13.35
CA PHE A 79 -9.61 0.72 -13.59
C PHE A 79 -10.58 1.44 -14.55
N TRP A 80 -10.45 2.76 -14.70
CA TRP A 80 -11.26 3.57 -15.62
C TRP A 80 -10.80 3.49 -17.09
N ILE A 81 -9.63 2.92 -17.36
CA ILE A 81 -9.15 2.65 -18.72
C ILE A 81 -9.62 1.26 -19.14
N SER A 82 -9.93 1.06 -20.43
CA SER A 82 -10.28 -0.26 -20.96
C SER A 82 -9.12 -1.25 -20.79
N PRO A 83 -9.36 -2.55 -20.53
CA PRO A 83 -8.30 -3.52 -20.29
C PRO A 83 -7.20 -3.55 -21.36
N SER A 84 -7.55 -3.37 -22.64
CA SER A 84 -6.61 -3.36 -23.77
C SER A 84 -5.72 -2.12 -23.83
N LEU A 85 -6.11 -1.02 -23.18
CA LEU A 85 -5.37 0.23 -23.16
C LEU A 85 -4.68 0.48 -21.81
N ARG A 86 -4.93 -0.36 -20.79
CA ARG A 86 -4.31 -0.21 -19.47
C ARG A 86 -2.79 -0.42 -19.59
N PRO A 87 -1.97 0.44 -18.96
CA PRO A 87 -0.55 0.18 -18.87
C PRO A 87 -0.33 -1.12 -18.09
N THR A 88 0.67 -1.89 -18.50
CA THR A 88 1.16 -3.01 -17.68
C THR A 88 1.76 -2.46 -16.39
N PHE A 89 1.84 -3.30 -15.36
CA PHE A 89 2.50 -2.92 -14.11
C PHE A 89 3.94 -2.45 -14.33
N GLU A 90 4.69 -3.16 -15.18
CA GLU A 90 6.06 -2.81 -15.57
C GLU A 90 6.15 -1.38 -16.11
N LYS A 91 5.33 -1.03 -17.11
CA LYS A 91 5.28 0.32 -17.68
C LYS A 91 4.89 1.38 -16.65
N ALA A 92 3.95 1.05 -15.75
CA ALA A 92 3.53 1.97 -14.70
C ALA A 92 4.64 2.23 -13.67
N LEU A 93 5.42 1.19 -13.34
CA LEU A 93 6.57 1.30 -12.45
C LEU A 93 7.72 2.09 -13.09
N GLU A 94 8.08 1.77 -14.34
CA GLU A 94 9.10 2.50 -15.10
C GLU A 94 8.75 3.99 -15.20
N HIS A 95 7.49 4.32 -15.54
CA HIS A 95 7.04 5.70 -15.61
C HIS A 95 7.08 6.42 -14.25
N LEU A 96 6.81 5.72 -13.14
CA LEU A 96 6.96 6.30 -11.81
C LEU A 96 8.43 6.61 -11.49
N LEU A 97 9.34 5.66 -11.74
CA LEU A 97 10.78 5.85 -11.51
C LEU A 97 11.32 7.00 -12.35
N GLN A 98 11.01 7.00 -13.66
CA GLN A 98 11.46 8.02 -14.60
C GLN A 98 11.02 9.43 -14.17
N ARG A 99 9.77 9.59 -13.74
CA ARG A 99 9.23 10.89 -13.31
C ARG A 99 9.73 11.35 -11.94
N SER A 100 10.34 10.46 -11.19
CA SER A 100 10.82 10.74 -9.83
C SER A 100 12.33 10.99 -9.78
N HIS A 101 13.02 10.97 -10.91
CA HIS A 101 14.44 11.28 -10.98
C HIS A 101 14.77 12.71 -10.51
N PRO A 102 15.97 12.92 -9.94
CA PRO A 102 17.03 11.92 -9.70
C PRO A 102 16.67 10.95 -8.57
N LEU A 103 17.13 9.68 -8.64
CA LEU A 103 16.89 8.68 -7.58
C LEU A 103 18.23 8.13 -7.07
N GLU A 104 18.39 8.06 -5.75
CA GLU A 104 19.58 7.49 -5.13
C GLU A 104 19.40 5.97 -4.92
N ASN A 105 20.39 5.16 -5.29
CA ASN A 105 20.38 3.71 -5.03
C ASN A 105 20.81 3.40 -3.59
N THR A 106 20.03 3.89 -2.63
CA THR A 106 20.23 3.73 -1.18
C THR A 106 18.87 3.58 -0.49
N ASP A 107 18.88 3.23 0.79
CA ASP A 107 17.69 3.17 1.63
C ASP A 107 16.98 4.52 1.84
N ARG A 108 17.56 5.63 1.34
CA ARG A 108 16.91 6.94 1.27
C ARG A 108 15.85 7.04 0.17
N THR A 109 15.92 6.15 -0.82
CA THR A 109 14.83 5.93 -1.78
C THR A 109 13.97 4.78 -1.28
N VAL A 110 12.68 5.03 -1.12
CA VAL A 110 11.71 4.05 -0.62
C VAL A 110 10.63 3.84 -1.68
N LEU A 111 10.46 2.60 -2.13
CA LEU A 111 9.37 2.19 -3.02
C LEU A 111 8.32 1.41 -2.24
N VAL A 112 7.12 1.99 -2.12
CA VAL A 112 5.96 1.35 -1.49
C VAL A 112 5.00 0.86 -2.57
N VAL A 113 4.89 -0.46 -2.71
CA VAL A 113 4.00 -1.12 -3.67
C VAL A 113 2.85 -1.77 -2.93
N GLY A 114 1.61 -1.59 -3.40
CA GLY A 114 0.49 -2.28 -2.79
C GLY A 114 -0.79 -2.28 -3.59
N GLY A 115 -1.50 -3.40 -3.48
CA GLY A 115 -2.75 -3.62 -4.17
C GLY A 115 -3.65 -4.52 -3.36
N VAL A 116 -4.82 -4.03 -2.93
CA VAL A 116 -5.75 -4.81 -2.11
C VAL A 116 -6.16 -6.11 -2.80
N GLN A 117 -6.37 -6.06 -4.13
CA GLN A 117 -7.03 -7.13 -4.90
C GLN A 117 -6.24 -7.61 -6.12
N TRP A 118 -5.13 -6.96 -6.49
CA TRP A 118 -4.47 -7.21 -7.78
C TRP A 118 -3.01 -7.64 -7.66
N LEU A 119 -2.39 -7.43 -6.49
CA LEU A 119 -0.99 -7.80 -6.28
C LEU A 119 -0.83 -9.33 -6.29
N ASN A 120 0.27 -9.82 -6.86
CA ASN A 120 0.59 -11.24 -6.92
C ASN A 120 2.12 -11.42 -6.99
N SER A 121 2.59 -12.66 -6.86
CA SER A 121 4.04 -12.99 -6.90
C SER A 121 4.74 -12.53 -8.20
N ASN A 122 4.08 -12.59 -9.36
CA ASN A 122 4.63 -12.12 -10.63
C ASN A 122 4.92 -10.61 -10.62
N HIS A 123 4.11 -9.80 -9.92
CA HIS A 123 4.42 -8.38 -9.75
C HIS A 123 5.74 -8.16 -9.01
N LEU A 124 6.05 -8.98 -8.00
CA LEU A 124 7.32 -8.85 -7.26
C LEU A 124 8.53 -9.20 -8.13
N GLN A 125 8.39 -10.19 -9.01
CA GLN A 125 9.40 -10.48 -10.02
C GLN A 125 9.62 -9.28 -10.96
N ILE A 126 8.53 -8.64 -11.41
CA ILE A 126 8.62 -7.43 -12.26
C ILE A 126 9.31 -6.29 -11.50
N ILE A 127 8.97 -6.04 -10.23
CA ILE A 127 9.65 -5.03 -9.41
C ILE A 127 11.16 -5.27 -9.43
N HIS A 128 11.59 -6.51 -9.11
CA HIS A 128 13.00 -6.85 -9.05
C HIS A 128 13.70 -6.65 -10.41
N GLN A 129 13.07 -7.07 -11.51
CA GLN A 129 13.63 -6.92 -12.85
C GLN A 129 13.76 -5.44 -13.25
N VAL A 130 12.75 -4.61 -12.99
CA VAL A 130 12.79 -3.17 -13.28
C VAL A 130 13.88 -2.50 -12.44
N LEU A 131 13.92 -2.72 -11.13
CA LEU A 131 14.92 -2.13 -10.25
C LEU A 131 16.35 -2.55 -10.62
N LYS A 132 16.54 -3.79 -11.10
CA LYS A 132 17.83 -4.25 -11.63
C LYS A 132 18.26 -3.48 -12.87
N ARG A 133 17.34 -3.23 -13.82
CA ARG A 133 17.64 -2.45 -15.03
C ARG A 133 17.94 -0.99 -14.74
N GLU A 134 17.23 -0.42 -13.77
CA GLU A 134 17.39 0.99 -13.34
C GLU A 134 18.56 1.20 -12.36
N ASN A 135 19.32 0.14 -12.01
CA ASN A 135 20.39 0.18 -11.01
C ASN A 135 19.92 0.71 -9.63
N LEU A 136 18.74 0.26 -9.18
CA LEU A 136 18.06 0.66 -7.95
C LEU A 136 17.82 -0.53 -6.99
N LEU A 137 18.65 -1.58 -7.03
CA LEU A 137 18.44 -2.76 -6.18
C LEU A 137 18.73 -2.56 -4.69
N ASN A 138 19.40 -1.47 -4.31
CA ASN A 138 19.74 -1.15 -2.92
C ASN A 138 18.75 -0.17 -2.28
N ILE A 139 17.64 0.16 -2.95
CA ILE A 139 16.57 0.97 -2.37
C ILE A 139 15.75 0.15 -1.38
N LEU A 140 15.05 0.82 -0.46
CA LEU A 140 14.09 0.15 0.41
C LEU A 140 12.80 -0.13 -0.36
N VAL A 141 12.41 -1.40 -0.47
CA VAL A 141 11.13 -1.79 -1.06
C VAL A 141 10.20 -2.30 0.03
N ILE A 142 9.00 -1.72 0.12
CA ILE A 142 7.95 -2.11 1.07
C ILE A 142 6.75 -2.63 0.29
N ILE A 143 6.40 -3.88 0.53
CA ILE A 143 5.24 -4.55 -0.06
C ILE A 143 4.07 -4.48 0.93
N LYS A 144 3.04 -3.73 0.58
CA LYS A 144 1.73 -3.81 1.23
C LYS A 144 0.92 -4.90 0.54
N THR A 145 0.61 -5.96 1.27
CA THR A 145 0.00 -7.17 0.72
C THR A 145 -1.49 -6.99 0.39
N LEU A 146 -2.18 -8.10 0.12
CA LEU A 146 -3.60 -8.15 -0.18
C LEU A 146 -4.43 -7.70 1.04
N GLY A 147 -5.72 -7.42 0.85
CA GLY A 147 -6.63 -7.04 1.95
C GLY A 147 -7.93 -7.83 1.92
N ILE A 148 -8.13 -8.72 2.90
CA ILE A 148 -9.35 -9.56 2.97
C ILE A 148 -10.59 -8.77 3.40
N GLY A 149 -10.40 -7.62 4.06
CA GLY A 149 -11.51 -6.77 4.54
C GLY A 149 -12.48 -6.31 3.45
N PHE A 150 -12.05 -6.25 2.18
CA PHE A 150 -12.88 -5.85 1.04
C PHE A 150 -13.75 -6.98 0.48
N HIS A 151 -13.60 -8.19 1.02
CA HIS A 151 -14.25 -9.40 0.52
C HIS A 151 -15.23 -10.00 1.55
N LEU A 152 -15.54 -9.23 2.60
CA LEU A 152 -16.50 -9.61 3.63
C LEU A 152 -17.92 -9.62 3.05
N PRO A 153 -18.78 -10.58 3.46
CA PRO A 153 -20.17 -10.62 3.05
C PRO A 153 -20.88 -9.39 3.61
N VAL A 154 -21.12 -8.41 2.75
CA VAL A 154 -21.89 -7.20 3.04
C VAL A 154 -22.98 -7.11 1.97
N ASP A 155 -24.22 -6.87 2.40
CA ASP A 155 -25.36 -6.79 1.49
C ASP A 155 -25.12 -5.75 0.40
N GLY A 156 -25.35 -6.15 -0.85
CA GLY A 156 -25.12 -5.30 -2.03
C GLY A 156 -23.65 -5.10 -2.42
N VAL A 157 -22.70 -5.74 -1.74
CA VAL A 157 -21.26 -5.68 -2.06
C VAL A 157 -20.76 -7.07 -2.45
N HIS A 158 -19.92 -7.13 -3.50
CA HIS A 158 -19.29 -8.39 -3.90
C HIS A 158 -18.42 -8.95 -2.76
N PHE A 159 -18.63 -10.22 -2.46
CA PHE A 159 -17.88 -10.96 -1.44
C PHE A 159 -17.32 -12.25 -2.02
N LEU A 160 -16.33 -12.83 -1.35
CA LEU A 160 -15.69 -14.07 -1.77
C LEU A 160 -16.29 -15.28 -1.04
N THR A 161 -16.45 -16.37 -1.78
CA THR A 161 -16.72 -17.70 -1.22
C THR A 161 -15.53 -18.19 -0.38
N GLN A 162 -15.75 -19.16 0.52
CA GLN A 162 -14.65 -19.72 1.30
C GLN A 162 -13.51 -20.29 0.44
N SER A 163 -13.83 -20.87 -0.72
CA SER A 163 -12.82 -21.35 -1.67
C SER A 163 -11.96 -20.21 -2.22
N GLU A 164 -12.59 -19.08 -2.58
CA GLU A 164 -11.88 -17.92 -3.08
C GLU A 164 -11.05 -17.24 -1.98
N VAL A 165 -11.55 -17.19 -0.75
CA VAL A 165 -10.76 -16.71 0.41
C VAL A 165 -9.53 -17.58 0.62
N ARG A 166 -9.65 -18.91 0.54
CA ARG A 166 -8.50 -19.82 0.62
C ARG A 166 -7.50 -19.59 -0.52
N ASN A 167 -7.97 -19.33 -1.73
CA ASN A 167 -7.10 -19.03 -2.87
C ASN A 167 -6.37 -17.70 -2.67
N LEU A 168 -7.08 -16.66 -2.19
CA LEU A 168 -6.48 -15.36 -1.89
C LEU A 168 -5.43 -15.47 -0.78
N TYR A 169 -5.67 -16.30 0.25
CA TYR A 169 -4.67 -16.59 1.28
C TYR A 169 -3.43 -17.28 0.73
N LYS A 170 -3.60 -18.27 -0.16
CA LYS A 170 -2.46 -18.92 -0.84
C LYS A 170 -1.65 -17.92 -1.67
N GLU A 171 -2.31 -17.04 -2.41
CA GLU A 171 -1.63 -15.98 -3.15
C GLU A 171 -0.88 -15.04 -2.20
N ASN A 172 -1.47 -14.67 -1.06
CA ASN A 172 -0.78 -13.86 -0.06
C ASN A 172 0.49 -14.54 0.46
N LEU A 173 0.45 -15.85 0.71
CA LEU A 173 1.65 -16.61 1.10
C LEU A 173 2.73 -16.56 0.01
N SER A 174 2.35 -16.69 -1.26
CA SER A 174 3.30 -16.57 -2.38
C SER A 174 3.91 -15.16 -2.48
N ILE A 175 3.15 -14.11 -2.18
CA ILE A 175 3.66 -12.74 -2.09
C ILE A 175 4.67 -12.60 -0.95
N LEU A 176 4.36 -13.15 0.24
CA LEU A 176 5.27 -13.12 1.39
C LEU A 176 6.59 -13.84 1.11
N GLU A 177 6.51 -15.02 0.48
CA GLU A 177 7.68 -15.80 0.10
C GLU A 177 8.54 -15.06 -0.93
N ALA A 178 7.92 -14.52 -1.98
CA ALA A 178 8.63 -13.73 -2.99
C ALA A 178 9.26 -12.47 -2.40
N ALA A 179 8.56 -11.75 -1.51
CA ALA A 179 9.11 -10.58 -0.83
C ALA A 179 10.34 -10.94 -0.01
N LYS A 180 10.27 -12.02 0.78
CA LYS A 180 11.40 -12.55 1.54
C LYS A 180 12.58 -12.91 0.63
N ASN A 181 12.34 -13.57 -0.49
CA ASN A 181 13.39 -13.97 -1.44
C ASN A 181 14.11 -12.79 -2.08
N TYR A 182 13.41 -11.66 -2.29
CA TYR A 182 14.00 -10.43 -2.82
C TYR A 182 14.52 -9.47 -1.74
N GLY A 183 14.38 -9.80 -0.46
CA GLY A 183 14.79 -8.93 0.65
C GLY A 183 13.90 -7.70 0.84
N TYR A 184 12.62 -7.80 0.44
CA TYR A 184 11.65 -6.71 0.58
C TYR A 184 10.97 -6.74 1.95
N GLU A 185 10.74 -5.56 2.50
CA GLU A 185 9.94 -5.38 3.71
C GLU A 185 8.46 -5.58 3.42
N VAL A 186 7.70 -6.03 4.42
CA VAL A 186 6.30 -6.39 4.24
C VAL A 186 5.39 -5.77 5.31
N VAL A 187 4.31 -5.15 4.83
CA VAL A 187 3.14 -4.76 5.61
C VAL A 187 2.03 -5.75 5.25
N ASP A 188 1.87 -6.81 6.06
CA ASP A 188 0.92 -7.89 5.78
C ASP A 188 -0.54 -7.51 6.09
N THR A 189 -1.10 -6.64 5.26
CA THR A 189 -2.46 -6.12 5.43
C THR A 189 -3.52 -7.22 5.37
N PHE A 190 -3.21 -8.38 4.79
CA PHE A 190 -4.14 -9.50 4.74
C PHE A 190 -4.43 -10.01 6.14
N THR A 191 -3.37 -10.34 6.91
CA THR A 191 -3.50 -10.79 8.31
C THR A 191 -4.12 -9.73 9.20
N ILE A 192 -3.75 -8.46 9.03
CA ILE A 192 -4.32 -7.36 9.84
C ILE A 192 -5.81 -7.18 9.57
N THR A 193 -6.24 -7.29 8.31
CA THR A 193 -7.65 -7.17 7.96
C THR A 193 -8.42 -8.48 8.19
N MET A 194 -7.76 -9.60 8.49
CA MET A 194 -8.40 -10.86 8.89
C MET A 194 -9.04 -10.76 10.28
N GLY A 195 -8.46 -10.00 11.21
CA GLY A 195 -9.15 -9.68 12.48
C GLY A 195 -10.51 -9.02 12.25
N ARG A 196 -10.62 -8.19 11.20
CA ARG A 196 -11.90 -7.60 10.77
C ARG A 196 -12.92 -8.62 10.29
N HIS A 197 -12.47 -9.74 9.71
CA HIS A 197 -13.34 -10.84 9.29
C HIS A 197 -13.95 -11.58 10.48
N LYS A 198 -13.25 -11.64 11.61
CA LYS A 198 -13.67 -12.41 12.79
C LYS A 198 -14.44 -11.60 13.83
N GLU A 199 -14.14 -10.30 13.98
CA GLU A 199 -14.52 -9.54 15.18
C GLU A 199 -15.49 -8.37 14.92
N PHE A 200 -15.89 -8.08 13.67
CA PHE A 200 -16.67 -6.89 13.35
C PHE A 200 -17.96 -7.23 12.57
N LEU A 201 -19.08 -6.65 12.99
CA LEU A 201 -20.40 -6.80 12.34
C LEU A 201 -20.42 -6.14 10.94
N GLN A 202 -21.34 -6.61 10.08
CA GLN A 202 -21.61 -6.03 8.76
C GLN A 202 -21.80 -4.50 8.85
N GLY A 203 -20.96 -3.73 8.14
CA GLY A 203 -21.24 -2.32 7.83
C GLY A 203 -21.95 -2.21 6.47
N ASN A 204 -22.60 -1.08 6.17
CA ASN A 204 -23.29 -0.82 4.89
C ASN A 204 -22.37 -0.81 3.64
N CYS A 205 -21.05 -0.97 3.80
CA CYS A 205 -20.12 -1.26 2.72
C CYS A 205 -18.92 -2.05 3.23
N GLY A 206 -18.28 -2.86 2.38
CA GLY A 206 -17.05 -3.60 2.71
C GLY A 206 -15.83 -2.71 3.03
N CYS A 207 -15.99 -1.39 2.96
CA CYS A 207 -14.92 -0.39 3.07
C CYS A 207 -15.07 0.58 4.26
N HIS A 208 -16.18 0.62 5.00
CA HIS A 208 -16.37 1.60 6.10
C HIS A 208 -17.04 0.98 7.33
N PHE A 209 -16.59 1.39 8.51
CA PHE A 209 -17.23 1.07 9.80
C PHE A 209 -18.37 2.05 10.06
N HIS A 210 -19.44 1.58 10.73
CA HIS A 210 -20.51 2.46 11.23
C HIS A 210 -20.58 2.46 12.77
N GLU A 211 -20.22 1.38 13.47
CA GLU A 211 -20.25 1.31 14.94
C GLU A 211 -19.12 0.43 15.51
N VAL A 212 -18.63 0.77 16.71
CA VAL A 212 -17.70 -0.04 17.52
C VAL A 212 -18.40 -0.34 18.84
N PHE A 213 -18.72 -1.61 19.11
CA PHE A 213 -19.20 -2.00 20.43
C PHE A 213 -18.02 -2.14 21.39
N VAL A 214 -17.94 -1.26 22.38
CA VAL A 214 -17.15 -1.53 23.59
C VAL A 214 -18.01 -2.45 24.45
N THR A 215 -17.71 -3.74 24.48
CA THR A 215 -18.20 -4.61 25.55
C THR A 215 -17.62 -4.08 26.85
N ALA A 216 -18.45 -3.42 27.65
CA ALA A 216 -18.10 -3.10 29.02
C ALA A 216 -17.74 -4.40 29.73
N PHE A 217 -16.45 -4.59 30.04
CA PHE A 217 -16.04 -5.57 31.02
C PHE A 217 -16.74 -5.21 32.33
N ARG A 218 -17.83 -5.92 32.64
CA ARG A 218 -18.29 -6.01 34.02
C ARG A 218 -17.26 -6.84 34.75
N VAL A 219 -16.41 -6.16 35.50
CA VAL A 219 -15.70 -6.76 36.62
C VAL A 219 -16.79 -7.30 37.55
N LEU A 220 -16.87 -8.61 37.67
CA LEU A 220 -17.49 -9.28 38.80
C LEU A 220 -16.47 -9.32 39.94
#